data_AF-Q39DH3-F1
#
_entry.id   AF-Q39DH3-F1
#
_cell.length_a   1.000
_cell.length_b   1.000
_cell.length_c   1.000
_cell.angle_alpha   90.00
_cell.angle_beta   90.00
_cell.angle_gamma   90.00
#
_symmetry.space_group_name_H-M   'P 1'
#
loop_
_entity.id
_entity.type
_entity.pdbx_description
1 polymer ?
#
loop_
_entity_poly.entity_id
_entity_poly.type
_entity_poly.pdbx_seq_one_letter_code
_entity_poly.pdbx_strand_id
1 'polypeptide(L)'
;MSVADAAPPSSSDLTPTPEIQLDVDRARRFGGVARLYGAPAAAAFERAHVAVIGIGGVGSWVAEALARNAVGTLTLIDLDNVAESNTNRQIHALDGNFGKPKVDAMAERIALIDPACRVNRIEDFVEPDNFDALLGGGFDYVIDAIDSVRTKVALIAWCVAKRQPLVVVGGAGGQLDPTRIRIDDLALTIQDPLLSKVRAQLRKQHGFPRGPKARFKVSAVYSDEPLIYPEAAACDLEDGAEPSAAAHVAGLNCAGFGSSVCVTASFGFAAAAHALRAIAAQAAG
;
A
#
# COMPACT_ATOMS: atom_id res chain seq x y z
N MET A 1 -40.66 18.62 63.90
CA MET A 1 -40.26 17.38 63.21
C MET A 1 -38.87 17.60 62.66
N SER A 2 -37.94 16.74 63.06
CA SER A 2 -36.49 16.84 62.83
C SER A 2 -36.15 16.64 61.36
N VAL A 3 -35.27 17.48 60.81
CA VAL A 3 -34.60 17.25 59.52
C VAL A 3 -33.45 16.28 59.81
N ALA A 4 -33.44 15.13 59.14
CA ALA A 4 -32.40 14.13 59.27
C ALA A 4 -31.36 14.32 58.15
N ASP A 5 -30.10 14.51 58.54
CA ASP A 5 -28.92 14.51 57.66
C ASP A 5 -28.74 13.11 57.04
N ALA A 6 -28.71 13.04 55.71
CA ALA A 6 -28.27 11.86 54.98
C ALA A 6 -26.78 12.00 54.64
N ALA A 7 -25.95 11.12 55.21
CA ALA A 7 -24.53 11.05 54.90
C ALA A 7 -24.27 10.66 53.43
N PRO A 8 -23.22 11.18 52.78
CA PRO A 8 -22.87 10.81 51.41
C PRO A 8 -22.36 9.35 51.34
N PRO A 9 -22.54 8.66 50.19
CA PRO A 9 -22.09 7.28 50.05
C PRO A 9 -20.55 7.18 50.08
N SER A 10 -20.05 6.18 50.80
CA SER A 10 -18.63 5.87 50.94
C SER A 10 -18.04 5.32 49.64
N SER A 11 -16.93 5.91 49.20
CA SER A 11 -16.20 5.63 47.96
C SER A 11 -15.30 4.38 48.05
N SER A 12 -15.87 3.18 48.21
CA SER A 12 -15.05 1.97 48.33
C SER A 12 -15.57 0.74 47.59
N ASP A 13 -16.20 0.92 46.43
CA ASP A 13 -16.50 -0.20 45.53
C ASP A 13 -15.98 0.08 44.12
N LEU A 14 -14.65 0.17 44.00
CA LEU A 14 -13.95 -0.01 42.74
C LEU A 14 -13.45 -1.45 42.72
N THR A 15 -14.36 -2.37 42.39
CA THR A 15 -13.95 -3.67 41.86
C THR A 15 -13.07 -3.37 40.65
N PRO A 16 -11.81 -3.86 40.59
CA PRO A 16 -10.98 -3.66 39.43
C PRO A 16 -11.70 -4.31 38.25
N THR A 17 -12.07 -3.49 37.25
CA THR A 17 -12.51 -3.99 35.95
C THR A 17 -11.43 -4.98 35.51
N PRO A 18 -11.75 -6.26 35.29
CA PRO A 18 -10.73 -7.20 34.86
C PRO A 18 -10.16 -6.64 33.56
N GLU A 19 -8.86 -6.36 33.55
CA GLU A 19 -8.13 -6.15 32.31
C GLU A 19 -8.39 -7.39 31.48
N ILE A 20 -9.23 -7.25 30.45
CA ILE A 20 -9.42 -8.29 29.47
C ILE A 20 -8.09 -8.34 28.71
N GLN A 21 -7.16 -9.15 29.20
CA GLN A 21 -6.13 -9.72 28.34
C GLN A 21 -6.90 -10.47 27.27
N LEU A 22 -7.14 -9.78 26.14
CA LEU A 22 -7.73 -10.38 24.97
C LEU A 22 -6.74 -11.48 24.56
N ASP A 23 -7.04 -12.72 24.92
CA ASP A 23 -6.35 -13.88 24.36
C ASP A 23 -6.71 -13.89 22.88
N VAL A 24 -5.88 -13.20 22.10
CA VAL A 24 -6.08 -12.99 20.68
C VAL A 24 -5.91 -14.34 20.01
N ASP A 25 -7.03 -15.00 19.72
CA ASP A 25 -7.03 -16.23 18.93
C ASP A 25 -6.72 -15.91 17.46
N ARG A 26 -5.42 -15.79 17.18
CA ARG A 26 -4.87 -15.53 15.84
C ARG A 26 -5.23 -16.67 14.87
N ALA A 27 -5.29 -17.91 15.36
CA ALA A 27 -5.72 -19.07 14.57
C ALA A 27 -7.19 -18.93 14.13
N ARG A 28 -8.08 -18.39 14.97
CA ARG A 28 -9.46 -18.08 14.59
C ARG A 28 -9.57 -16.94 13.59
N ARG A 29 -8.74 -15.89 13.71
CA ARG A 29 -8.71 -14.78 12.74
C ARG A 29 -8.31 -15.23 11.33
N PHE A 30 -7.30 -16.10 11.24
CA PHE A 30 -6.69 -16.47 9.96
C PHE A 30 -6.91 -17.92 9.53
N GLY A 31 -7.74 -18.68 10.25
CA GLY A 31 -8.05 -20.06 9.89
C GLY A 31 -8.65 -20.22 8.48
N GLY A 32 -9.33 -19.19 7.97
CA GLY A 32 -9.78 -19.14 6.57
C GLY A 32 -8.62 -19.09 5.57
N VAL A 33 -7.57 -18.31 5.86
CA VAL A 33 -6.35 -18.21 5.06
C VAL A 33 -5.62 -19.55 5.04
N ALA A 34 -5.47 -20.20 6.20
CA ALA A 34 -4.83 -21.51 6.30
C ALA A 34 -5.57 -22.62 5.53
N ARG A 35 -6.92 -22.60 5.52
CA ARG A 35 -7.70 -23.55 4.71
C ARG A 35 -7.60 -23.29 3.21
N LEU A 36 -7.40 -22.05 2.79
CA LEU A 36 -7.31 -21.67 1.38
C LEU A 36 -5.92 -21.93 0.79
N TYR A 37 -4.86 -21.49 1.48
CA TYR A 37 -3.48 -21.58 1.00
C TYR A 37 -2.72 -22.81 1.52
N GLY A 38 -3.26 -23.50 2.52
CA GLY A 38 -2.60 -24.60 3.21
C GLY A 38 -1.73 -24.14 4.39
N ALA A 39 -1.53 -25.04 5.35
CA ALA A 39 -0.74 -24.76 6.56
C ALA A 39 0.70 -24.29 6.30
N PRO A 40 1.46 -24.86 5.33
CA PRO A 40 2.81 -24.39 5.04
C PRO A 40 2.86 -22.93 4.57
N ALA A 41 1.95 -22.55 3.67
CA ALA A 41 1.85 -21.19 3.16
C ALA A 41 1.41 -20.20 4.24
N ALA A 42 0.42 -20.57 5.06
CA ALA A 42 0.00 -19.74 6.20
C ALA A 42 1.17 -19.48 7.16
N ALA A 43 1.92 -20.52 7.53
CA ALA A 43 3.09 -20.37 8.38
C ALA A 43 4.19 -19.51 7.72
N ALA A 44 4.33 -19.57 6.39
CA ALA A 44 5.25 -18.71 5.66
C ALA A 44 4.81 -17.24 5.69
N PHE A 45 3.51 -16.94 5.52
CA PHE A 45 2.98 -15.58 5.64
C PHE A 45 3.26 -15.00 7.02
N GLU A 46 3.05 -15.77 8.09
CA GLU A 46 3.32 -15.35 9.46
C GLU A 46 4.79 -15.01 9.75
N ARG A 47 5.73 -15.57 8.97
CA ARG A 47 7.16 -15.23 9.07
C ARG A 47 7.60 -14.17 8.06
N ALA A 48 6.77 -13.89 7.06
CA ALA A 48 7.14 -13.03 5.96
C ALA A 48 7.26 -11.56 6.39
N HIS A 49 8.23 -10.88 5.79
CA HIS A 49 8.45 -9.45 5.89
C HIS A 49 8.28 -8.82 4.51
N VAL A 50 7.22 -8.03 4.34
CA VAL A 50 6.89 -7.36 3.07
C VAL A 50 7.00 -5.84 3.20
N ALA A 51 7.67 -5.21 2.24
CA ALA A 51 7.69 -3.76 2.10
C ALA A 51 6.58 -3.29 1.15
N VAL A 52 5.83 -2.26 1.56
CA VAL A 52 4.85 -1.56 0.73
C VAL A 52 5.29 -0.11 0.61
N ILE A 53 5.64 0.30 -0.61
CA ILE A 53 6.17 1.64 -0.89
C ILE A 53 5.09 2.46 -1.58
N GLY A 54 4.71 3.57 -0.95
CA GLY A 54 3.55 4.39 -1.30
C GLY A 54 2.26 3.84 -0.68
N ILE A 55 1.73 4.52 0.33
CA ILE A 55 0.52 4.17 1.10
C ILE A 55 -0.67 5.00 0.60
N GLY A 56 -0.81 5.10 -0.72
CA GLY A 56 -1.87 5.83 -1.41
C GLY A 56 -3.09 4.97 -1.77
N GLY A 57 -3.74 5.32 -2.89
CA GLY A 57 -4.95 4.64 -3.40
C GLY A 57 -4.79 3.16 -3.75
N VAL A 58 -3.55 2.70 -3.96
CA VAL A 58 -3.25 1.28 -4.16
C VAL A 58 -2.62 0.70 -2.90
N GLY A 59 -1.50 1.25 -2.44
CA GLY A 59 -0.69 0.62 -1.39
C GLY A 59 -1.37 0.54 -0.03
N SER A 60 -2.32 1.43 0.28
CA SER A 60 -3.12 1.30 1.50
C SER A 60 -3.97 0.02 1.50
N TRP A 61 -4.52 -0.38 0.35
CA TRP A 61 -5.25 -1.65 0.19
C TRP A 61 -4.34 -2.87 0.08
N VAL A 62 -3.11 -2.69 -0.43
CA VAL A 62 -2.07 -3.73 -0.35
C VAL A 62 -1.78 -4.05 1.13
N ALA A 63 -1.48 -3.04 1.93
CA ALA A 63 -1.15 -3.21 3.35
C ALA A 63 -2.32 -3.85 4.13
N GLU A 64 -3.56 -3.40 3.87
CA GLU A 64 -4.78 -4.00 4.42
C GLU A 64 -4.87 -5.50 4.06
N ALA A 65 -4.69 -5.85 2.79
CA ALA A 65 -4.81 -7.22 2.32
C ALA A 65 -3.74 -8.13 2.92
N LEU A 66 -2.50 -7.66 3.03
CA LEU A 66 -1.40 -8.43 3.64
C LEU A 66 -1.66 -8.67 5.14
N ALA A 67 -2.09 -7.64 5.88
CA ALA A 67 -2.46 -7.78 7.30
C ALA A 67 -3.61 -8.78 7.48
N ARG A 68 -4.62 -8.74 6.60
CA ARG A 68 -5.74 -9.70 6.61
C ARG A 68 -5.35 -11.12 6.17
N ASN A 69 -4.15 -11.31 5.65
CA ASN A 69 -3.57 -12.62 5.31
C ASN A 69 -2.43 -13.03 6.26
N ALA A 70 -2.41 -12.46 7.47
CA ALA A 70 -1.49 -12.81 8.56
C ALA A 70 -0.01 -12.56 8.27
N VAL A 71 0.33 -11.67 7.33
CA VAL A 71 1.73 -11.31 7.08
C VAL A 71 2.36 -10.78 8.36
N GLY A 72 3.44 -11.43 8.80
CA GLY A 72 4.00 -11.23 10.14
C GLY A 72 4.66 -9.88 10.34
N THR A 73 5.33 -9.36 9.31
CA THR A 73 5.95 -8.03 9.34
C THR A 73 5.63 -7.23 8.09
N LEU A 74 5.22 -5.98 8.28
CA LEU A 74 5.04 -5.00 7.22
C LEU A 74 6.00 -3.82 7.43
N THR A 75 6.59 -3.33 6.35
CA THR A 75 7.27 -2.02 6.34
C THR A 75 6.54 -1.10 5.39
N LEU A 76 5.98 -0.03 5.94
CA LEU A 76 5.21 0.97 5.21
C LEU A 76 6.09 2.20 5.01
N ILE A 77 6.25 2.63 3.75
CA ILE A 77 7.09 3.78 3.41
C ILE A 77 6.25 4.79 2.62
N ASP A 78 6.02 5.96 3.22
CA ASP A 78 5.32 7.11 2.64
C ASP A 78 5.59 8.34 3.52
N LEU A 79 5.82 9.51 2.91
CA LEU A 79 6.02 10.78 3.63
C LEU A 79 4.74 11.62 3.74
N ASP A 80 3.70 11.29 2.98
CA ASP A 80 2.49 12.10 2.95
C ASP A 80 1.62 11.91 4.19
N ASN A 81 0.82 12.94 4.45
CA ASN A 81 -0.30 12.89 5.39
C ASN A 81 -1.62 12.54 4.70
N VAL A 82 -2.58 12.04 5.46
CA VAL A 82 -3.95 11.77 5.01
C VAL A 82 -4.66 13.10 4.72
N ALA A 83 -5.28 13.21 3.55
CA ALA A 83 -6.04 14.40 3.13
C ALA A 83 -7.49 14.03 2.76
N GLU A 84 -8.41 15.00 2.85
CA GLU A 84 -9.83 14.82 2.52
C GLU A 84 -10.03 14.34 1.07
N SER A 85 -9.21 14.87 0.14
CA SER A 85 -9.21 14.47 -1.27
C SER A 85 -8.82 13.00 -1.51
N ASN A 86 -8.35 12.29 -0.48
CA ASN A 86 -8.01 10.86 -0.54
C ASN A 86 -9.23 9.95 -0.32
N THR A 87 -10.34 10.47 0.21
CA THR A 87 -11.55 9.73 0.61
C THR A 87 -12.12 8.84 -0.50
N ASN A 88 -11.99 9.24 -1.75
CA ASN A 88 -12.53 8.48 -2.89
C ASN A 88 -11.77 7.15 -3.17
N ARG A 89 -10.59 6.93 -2.57
CA ARG A 89 -9.69 5.84 -2.98
C ARG A 89 -8.75 5.27 -1.92
N GLN A 90 -8.55 5.91 -0.76
CA GLN A 90 -7.57 5.47 0.25
C GLN A 90 -8.27 5.01 1.52
N ILE A 91 -7.94 3.81 2.03
CA ILE A 91 -8.69 3.19 3.13
C ILE A 91 -8.55 3.91 4.48
N HIS A 92 -7.46 4.67 4.66
CA HIS A 92 -7.16 5.41 5.89
C HIS A 92 -7.76 6.82 5.91
N ALA A 93 -8.33 7.28 4.79
CA ALA A 93 -8.95 8.59 4.65
C ALA A 93 -10.36 8.60 5.26
N LEU A 94 -10.39 8.75 6.58
CA LEU A 94 -11.60 8.77 7.41
C LEU A 94 -11.59 10.03 8.29
N ASP A 95 -12.78 10.47 8.69
CA ASP A 95 -12.91 11.52 9.71
C ASP A 95 -12.12 11.14 10.96
N GLY A 96 -11.32 12.08 11.46
CA GLY A 96 -10.40 11.86 12.59
C GLY A 96 -8.98 11.44 12.19
N ASN A 97 -8.74 11.03 10.94
CA ASN A 97 -7.39 10.71 10.44
C ASN A 97 -6.77 11.83 9.57
N PHE A 98 -7.54 12.83 9.14
CA PHE A 98 -7.01 13.91 8.30
C PHE A 98 -5.85 14.65 8.99
N GLY A 99 -4.77 14.91 8.24
CA GLY A 99 -3.53 15.50 8.72
C GLY A 99 -2.53 14.52 9.35
N LYS A 100 -2.94 13.27 9.63
CA LYS A 100 -2.05 12.24 10.19
C LYS A 100 -1.09 11.68 9.14
N PRO A 101 0.15 11.27 9.50
CA PRO A 101 0.99 10.51 8.58
C PRO A 101 0.28 9.24 8.08
N LYS A 102 0.30 9.00 6.77
CA LYS A 102 -0.38 7.84 6.17
C LYS A 102 0.12 6.52 6.74
N VAL A 103 1.43 6.42 6.99
CA VAL A 103 2.05 5.21 7.58
C VAL A 103 1.57 4.96 9.00
N ASP A 104 1.33 6.01 9.80
CA ASP A 104 0.79 5.88 11.16
C ASP A 104 -0.68 5.48 11.13
N ALA A 105 -1.50 6.15 10.32
CA ALA A 105 -2.92 5.82 10.17
C ALA A 105 -3.12 4.34 9.75
N MET A 106 -2.28 3.85 8.84
CA MET A 106 -2.31 2.43 8.46
C MET A 106 -1.75 1.50 9.52
N ALA A 107 -0.69 1.86 10.23
CA ALA A 107 -0.13 1.02 11.28
C ALA A 107 -1.13 0.79 12.42
N GLU A 108 -1.85 1.83 12.84
CA GLU A 108 -2.92 1.71 13.84
C GLU A 108 -4.05 0.81 13.35
N ARG A 109 -4.47 0.99 12.10
CA ARG A 109 -5.48 0.14 11.48
C ARG A 109 -5.05 -1.33 11.44
N ILE A 110 -3.79 -1.60 11.09
CA ILE A 110 -3.23 -2.96 11.04
C ILE A 110 -3.17 -3.57 12.45
N ALA A 111 -2.82 -2.80 13.48
CA ALA A 111 -2.83 -3.28 14.85
C ALA A 111 -4.24 -3.71 15.33
N LEU A 112 -5.30 -3.08 14.82
CA LEU A 112 -6.69 -3.51 15.06
C LEU A 112 -7.06 -4.81 14.33
N ILE A 113 -6.38 -5.13 13.22
CA ILE A 113 -6.58 -6.36 12.44
C ILE A 113 -5.78 -7.52 13.05
N ASP A 114 -4.48 -7.30 13.25
CA ASP A 114 -3.53 -8.27 13.80
C ASP A 114 -2.53 -7.58 14.74
N PRO A 115 -2.77 -7.55 16.06
CA PRO A 115 -1.83 -7.04 17.06
C PRO A 115 -0.49 -7.76 17.07
N ALA A 116 -0.39 -8.96 16.48
CA ALA A 116 0.86 -9.69 16.34
C ALA A 116 1.67 -9.27 15.10
N CYS A 117 1.06 -8.53 14.16
CA CYS A 117 1.77 -8.01 12.99
C CYS A 117 2.71 -6.88 13.41
N ARG A 118 4.01 -7.04 13.14
CA ARG A 118 4.99 -5.96 13.35
C ARG A 118 4.92 -4.98 12.19
N VAL A 119 4.56 -3.73 12.47
CA VAL A 119 4.54 -2.67 11.45
C VAL A 119 5.70 -1.70 11.69
N ASN A 120 6.66 -1.70 10.78
CA ASN A 120 7.70 -0.68 10.70
C ASN A 120 7.17 0.47 9.84
N ARG A 121 7.27 1.69 10.36
CA ARG A 121 6.81 2.91 9.70
C ARG A 121 8.02 3.74 9.30
N ILE A 122 8.08 4.15 8.05
CA ILE A 122 9.15 4.98 7.53
C ILE A 122 8.48 6.19 6.87
N GLU A 123 8.53 7.32 7.57
CA GLU A 123 8.09 8.62 7.08
C GLU A 123 9.23 9.28 6.30
N ASP A 124 9.49 8.76 5.11
CA ASP A 124 10.54 9.27 4.21
C ASP A 124 10.16 9.03 2.74
N PHE A 125 10.77 9.80 1.85
CA PHE A 125 10.74 9.47 0.43
C PHE A 125 11.64 8.28 0.16
N VAL A 126 11.24 7.45 -0.79
CA VAL A 126 12.12 6.44 -1.36
C VAL A 126 12.88 7.12 -2.50
N GLU A 127 14.19 7.24 -2.36
CA GLU A 127 15.08 7.90 -3.32
C GLU A 127 16.29 7.01 -3.66
N PRO A 128 16.88 7.15 -4.86
CA PRO A 128 17.93 6.24 -5.33
C PRO A 128 19.12 6.07 -4.38
N ASP A 129 19.41 7.08 -3.57
CA ASP A 129 20.51 7.12 -2.60
C ASP A 129 20.20 6.45 -1.26
N ASN A 130 18.92 6.26 -0.91
CA ASN A 130 18.52 5.66 0.37
C ASN A 130 18.03 4.21 0.26
N PHE A 131 17.96 3.62 -0.94
CA PHE A 131 17.47 2.24 -1.11
C PHE A 131 18.27 1.19 -0.32
N ASP A 132 19.60 1.29 -0.26
CA ASP A 132 20.39 0.32 0.52
C ASP A 132 20.11 0.45 2.02
N ALA A 133 19.84 1.67 2.52
CA ALA A 133 19.51 1.88 3.93
C ALA A 133 18.08 1.41 4.25
N LEU A 134 17.11 1.75 3.40
CA LEU A 134 15.70 1.44 3.63
C LEU A 134 15.35 -0.01 3.29
N LEU A 135 15.98 -0.57 2.25
CA LEU A 135 15.60 -1.86 1.68
C LEU A 135 16.70 -2.93 1.75
N GLY A 136 17.94 -2.55 2.09
CA GLY A 136 19.07 -3.48 2.14
C GLY A 136 19.01 -4.53 3.24
N GLY A 137 18.10 -4.38 4.22
CA GLY A 137 17.81 -5.41 5.23
C GLY A 137 17.20 -6.69 4.66
N GLY A 138 16.73 -6.64 3.41
CA GLY A 138 16.08 -7.76 2.72
C GLY A 138 14.60 -7.90 3.09
N PHE A 139 13.78 -8.15 2.09
CA PHE A 139 12.36 -8.47 2.27
C PHE A 139 12.03 -9.75 1.53
N ASP A 140 11.05 -10.51 2.00
CA ASP A 140 10.49 -11.62 1.23
C ASP A 140 9.81 -11.10 -0.04
N TYR A 141 9.28 -9.87 0.02
CA TYR A 141 8.69 -9.20 -1.13
C TYR A 141 8.68 -7.68 -0.99
N VAL A 142 8.85 -6.96 -2.11
CA VAL A 142 8.62 -5.52 -2.22
C VAL A 142 7.42 -5.28 -3.14
N ILE A 143 6.51 -4.40 -2.72
CA ILE A 143 5.36 -3.98 -3.52
C ILE A 143 5.48 -2.48 -3.76
N ASP A 144 5.62 -2.13 -5.04
CA ASP A 144 5.86 -0.77 -5.49
C ASP A 144 4.56 -0.11 -6.01
N ALA A 145 3.98 0.73 -5.16
CA ALA A 145 2.80 1.54 -5.45
C ALA A 145 3.13 3.05 -5.61
N ILE A 146 4.38 3.36 -5.97
CA ILE A 146 4.87 4.74 -6.22
C ILE A 146 4.31 5.27 -7.54
N ASP A 147 3.98 6.56 -7.60
CA ASP A 147 3.50 7.23 -8.82
C ASP A 147 4.57 8.08 -9.54
N SER A 148 5.68 8.41 -8.86
CA SER A 148 6.87 9.04 -9.46
C SER A 148 7.60 8.10 -10.41
N VAL A 149 7.63 8.43 -11.71
CA VAL A 149 8.38 7.68 -12.74
C VAL A 149 9.86 7.53 -12.36
N ARG A 150 10.50 8.61 -11.89
CA ARG A 150 11.95 8.63 -11.59
C ARG A 150 12.28 7.63 -10.48
N THR A 151 11.56 7.71 -9.37
CA THR A 151 11.76 6.80 -8.23
C THR A 151 11.46 5.37 -8.61
N LYS A 152 10.35 5.15 -9.33
CA LYS A 152 9.91 3.83 -9.79
C LYS A 152 10.95 3.15 -10.69
N VAL A 153 11.53 3.87 -11.64
CA VAL A 153 12.60 3.37 -12.51
C VAL A 153 13.83 2.97 -11.69
N ALA A 154 14.26 3.84 -10.77
CA ALA A 154 15.42 3.57 -9.93
C ALA A 154 15.20 2.35 -9.02
N LEU A 155 14.04 2.25 -8.37
CA LEU A 155 13.67 1.13 -7.51
C LEU A 155 13.69 -0.19 -8.26
N ILE A 156 13.07 -0.24 -9.45
CA ILE A 156 13.05 -1.43 -10.30
C ILE A 156 14.47 -1.86 -10.66
N ALA A 157 15.32 -0.93 -11.08
CA ALA A 157 16.70 -1.22 -11.43
C ALA A 157 17.50 -1.76 -10.22
N TRP A 158 17.31 -1.17 -9.04
CA TRP A 158 17.95 -1.60 -7.80
C TRP A 158 17.48 -3.00 -7.39
N CYS A 159 16.17 -3.26 -7.36
CA CYS A 159 15.62 -4.57 -7.00
C CYS A 159 16.11 -5.67 -7.94
N VAL A 160 16.15 -5.40 -9.25
CA VAL A 160 16.66 -6.36 -10.24
C VAL A 160 18.15 -6.63 -10.03
N ALA A 161 18.96 -5.60 -9.77
CA ALA A 161 20.39 -5.76 -9.51
C ALA A 161 20.68 -6.56 -8.23
N LYS A 162 19.89 -6.35 -7.17
CA LYS A 162 20.02 -7.02 -5.88
C LYS A 162 19.27 -8.35 -5.80
N ARG A 163 18.51 -8.72 -6.84
CA ARG A 163 17.61 -9.89 -6.86
C ARG A 163 16.54 -9.85 -5.76
N GLN A 164 16.12 -8.65 -5.38
CA GLN A 164 15.02 -8.43 -4.43
C GLN A 164 13.69 -8.71 -5.15
N PRO A 165 12.85 -9.68 -4.67
CA PRO A 165 11.53 -9.90 -5.25
C PRO A 165 10.66 -8.63 -5.22
N LEU A 166 10.01 -8.35 -6.36
CA LEU A 166 9.27 -7.11 -6.60
C LEU A 166 8.05 -7.34 -7.50
N VAL A 167 6.94 -6.69 -7.14
CA VAL A 167 5.84 -6.40 -8.08
C VAL A 167 5.65 -4.89 -8.20
N VAL A 168 5.50 -4.44 -9.43
CA VAL A 168 5.29 -3.02 -9.77
C VAL A 168 3.81 -2.79 -10.03
N VAL A 169 3.25 -1.70 -9.52
CA VAL A 169 1.87 -1.31 -9.83
C VAL A 169 1.85 -0.13 -10.80
N GLY A 170 1.03 -0.24 -11.84
CA GLY A 170 0.78 0.80 -12.83
C GLY A 170 -0.18 1.90 -12.35
N GLY A 171 -0.61 2.72 -13.30
CA GLY A 171 -1.59 3.79 -13.05
C GLY A 171 -3.00 3.23 -12.93
N ALA A 172 -3.63 3.43 -11.77
CA ALA A 172 -4.99 2.97 -11.48
C ALA A 172 -6.07 4.09 -11.57
N GLY A 173 -5.66 5.32 -11.88
CA GLY A 173 -6.58 6.44 -12.16
C GLY A 173 -7.08 6.42 -13.60
N GLY A 174 -8.21 7.08 -13.87
CA GLY A 174 -8.82 7.16 -15.20
C GLY A 174 -9.38 5.83 -15.71
N GLN A 175 -9.79 4.94 -14.81
CA GLN A 175 -10.28 3.58 -15.11
C GLN A 175 -11.54 3.29 -14.29
N LEU A 176 -12.42 2.44 -14.81
CA LEU A 176 -13.69 2.09 -14.19
C LEU A 176 -13.86 0.60 -13.94
N ASP A 177 -13.27 -0.27 -14.76
CA ASP A 177 -13.57 -1.69 -14.78
C ASP A 177 -12.48 -2.52 -14.07
N PRO A 178 -12.69 -2.94 -12.80
CA PRO A 178 -11.72 -3.74 -12.07
C PRO A 178 -11.53 -5.15 -12.64
N THR A 179 -12.43 -5.63 -13.50
CA THR A 179 -12.31 -6.96 -14.11
C THR A 179 -11.25 -7.02 -15.23
N ARG A 180 -10.76 -5.85 -15.67
CA ARG A 180 -9.73 -5.70 -16.71
C ARG A 180 -8.31 -5.60 -16.17
N ILE A 181 -8.14 -5.75 -14.85
CA ILE A 181 -6.84 -5.77 -14.19
C ILE A 181 -6.11 -7.08 -14.52
N ARG A 182 -4.84 -6.95 -14.91
CA ARG A 182 -3.96 -8.05 -15.31
C ARG A 182 -2.63 -7.96 -14.57
N ILE A 183 -1.91 -9.08 -14.55
CA ILE A 183 -0.53 -9.16 -14.06
C ILE A 183 0.30 -9.84 -15.12
N ASP A 184 1.26 -9.11 -15.68
CA ASP A 184 2.15 -9.60 -16.73
C ASP A 184 3.59 -9.09 -16.50
N ASP A 185 4.53 -9.51 -17.36
CA ASP A 185 5.86 -8.91 -17.39
C ASP A 185 5.76 -7.41 -17.70
N LEU A 186 6.48 -6.58 -16.96
CA LEU A 186 6.48 -5.12 -17.10
C LEU A 186 6.68 -4.70 -18.56
N ALA A 187 7.49 -5.42 -19.35
CA ALA A 187 7.74 -5.11 -20.76
C ALA A 187 6.50 -5.19 -21.66
N LEU A 188 5.46 -5.93 -21.24
CA LEU A 188 4.24 -6.23 -21.99
C LEU A 188 3.04 -5.33 -21.67
N THR A 189 3.15 -4.51 -20.62
CA THR A 189 2.04 -3.69 -20.14
C THR A 189 1.55 -2.69 -21.22
N ILE A 190 0.24 -2.54 -21.34
CA ILE A 190 -0.45 -1.70 -22.33
C ILE A 190 -1.42 -0.73 -21.64
N GLN A 191 -1.92 0.27 -22.38
CA GLN A 191 -2.87 1.29 -21.89
C GLN A 191 -2.47 2.02 -20.59
N ASP A 192 -1.16 2.03 -20.28
CA ASP A 192 -0.63 2.63 -19.06
C ASP A 192 0.53 3.59 -19.40
N PRO A 193 0.29 4.92 -19.36
CA PRO A 193 1.31 5.94 -19.60
C PRO A 193 2.42 5.97 -18.55
N LEU A 194 2.12 5.66 -17.29
CA LEU A 194 3.11 5.60 -16.20
C LEU A 194 4.11 4.49 -16.51
N LEU A 195 3.62 3.27 -16.72
CA LEU A 195 4.47 2.12 -17.03
C LEU A 195 5.14 2.27 -18.40
N SER A 196 4.50 2.92 -19.38
CA SER A 196 5.14 3.24 -20.66
C SER A 196 6.40 4.11 -20.48
N LYS A 197 6.30 5.19 -19.69
CA LYS A 197 7.43 6.05 -19.36
C LYS A 197 8.51 5.29 -18.57
N VAL A 198 8.11 4.48 -17.59
CA VAL A 198 9.03 3.62 -16.82
C VAL A 198 9.81 2.66 -17.73
N ARG A 199 9.11 1.94 -18.63
CA ARG A 199 9.76 1.04 -19.60
C ARG A 199 10.75 1.77 -20.49
N ALA A 200 10.39 2.96 -20.98
CA ALA A 200 11.27 3.75 -21.83
C ALA A 200 12.55 4.18 -21.09
N GLN A 201 12.43 4.62 -19.83
CA GLN A 201 13.56 5.03 -19.03
C GLN A 201 14.44 3.86 -18.59
N LEU A 202 13.88 2.72 -18.17
CA LEU A 202 14.65 1.50 -17.85
C LEU A 202 15.51 1.04 -19.02
N ARG A 203 14.98 1.08 -20.25
CA ARG A 203 15.73 0.76 -21.48
C ARG A 203 16.82 1.76 -21.80
N LYS A 204 16.59 3.04 -21.50
CA LYS A 204 17.54 4.13 -21.81
C LYS A 204 18.67 4.20 -20.78
N GLN A 205 18.35 4.08 -19.49
CA GLN A 205 19.26 4.36 -18.38
C GLN A 205 19.89 3.09 -17.80
N HIS A 206 19.18 1.96 -17.83
CA HIS A 206 19.60 0.72 -17.16
C HIS A 206 19.75 -0.49 -18.11
N GLY A 207 19.70 -0.26 -19.43
CA GLY A 207 20.00 -1.30 -20.42
C GLY A 207 18.97 -2.43 -20.52
N PHE A 208 17.74 -2.24 -20.02
CA PHE A 208 16.69 -3.26 -20.12
C PHE A 208 16.40 -3.63 -21.59
N PRO A 209 16.02 -4.90 -21.86
CA PRO A 209 15.95 -5.43 -23.22
C PRO A 209 14.90 -4.72 -24.10
N ARG A 210 15.13 -4.72 -25.41
CA ARG A 210 14.26 -4.12 -26.43
C ARG A 210 13.68 -5.19 -27.36
N GLY A 211 12.54 -4.88 -27.98
CA GLY A 211 11.90 -5.72 -28.99
C GLY A 211 10.68 -6.50 -28.48
N PRO A 212 9.91 -7.13 -29.39
CA PRO A 212 8.60 -7.72 -29.11
C PRO A 212 8.67 -8.97 -28.21
N LYS A 213 9.81 -9.68 -28.21
CA LYS A 213 10.07 -10.85 -27.35
C LYS A 213 10.79 -10.49 -26.05
N ALA A 214 11.10 -9.21 -25.81
CA ALA A 214 11.78 -8.79 -24.60
C ALA A 214 10.94 -9.06 -23.35
N ARG A 215 11.62 -9.48 -22.28
CA ARG A 215 11.04 -9.67 -20.95
C ARG A 215 11.96 -8.99 -19.95
N PHE A 216 11.38 -8.19 -19.07
CA PHE A 216 12.12 -7.52 -17.99
C PHE A 216 12.31 -8.45 -16.80
N LYS A 217 11.50 -9.52 -16.72
CA LYS A 217 11.39 -10.41 -15.56
C LYS A 217 10.99 -9.65 -14.29
N VAL A 218 10.14 -8.65 -14.47
CA VAL A 218 9.55 -7.84 -13.40
C VAL A 218 8.04 -7.94 -13.57
N SER A 219 7.33 -8.45 -12.57
CA SER A 219 5.87 -8.52 -12.60
C SER A 219 5.27 -7.12 -12.46
N ALA A 220 4.24 -6.82 -13.24
CA ALA A 220 3.53 -5.55 -13.18
C ALA A 220 2.01 -5.76 -13.18
N VAL A 221 1.32 -5.09 -12.25
CA VAL A 221 -0.14 -4.98 -12.21
C VAL A 221 -0.56 -3.78 -13.04
N TYR A 222 -1.47 -3.97 -14.00
CA TYR A 222 -1.98 -2.93 -14.88
C TYR A 222 -3.41 -3.25 -15.34
N SER A 223 -4.10 -2.33 -16.00
CA SER A 223 -5.39 -2.60 -16.65
C SER A 223 -5.23 -2.50 -18.16
N ASP A 224 -5.90 -3.37 -18.92
CA ASP A 224 -5.99 -3.22 -20.38
C ASP A 224 -7.11 -2.25 -20.82
N GLU A 225 -7.79 -1.61 -19.87
CA GLU A 225 -8.78 -0.56 -20.10
C GLU A 225 -8.14 0.72 -20.65
N PRO A 226 -8.66 1.30 -21.76
CA PRO A 226 -8.27 2.63 -22.20
C PRO A 226 -8.56 3.69 -21.12
N LEU A 227 -7.63 4.61 -20.91
CA LEU A 227 -7.81 5.67 -19.92
C LEU A 227 -8.95 6.64 -20.30
N ILE A 228 -9.73 7.00 -19.30
CA ILE A 228 -10.72 8.07 -19.34
C ILE A 228 -10.05 9.36 -18.86
N TYR A 229 -10.02 10.35 -19.74
CA TYR A 229 -9.46 11.67 -19.46
C TYR A 229 -10.58 12.61 -18.98
N PRO A 230 -10.32 13.49 -18.00
CA PRO A 230 -11.27 14.52 -17.61
C PRO A 230 -11.60 15.43 -18.80
N GLU A 231 -12.85 15.89 -18.90
CA GLU A 231 -13.33 16.76 -19.98
C GLU A 231 -12.73 18.18 -19.93
N ALA A 232 -12.24 18.61 -18.76
CA ALA A 232 -11.47 19.83 -18.59
C ALA A 232 -10.22 19.53 -17.74
N ALA A 233 -9.05 19.96 -18.19
CA ALA A 233 -7.93 20.16 -17.28
C ALA A 233 -8.42 21.15 -16.23
N ALA A 234 -8.50 20.75 -14.96
CA ALA A 234 -8.88 21.64 -13.87
C ALA A 234 -7.79 22.72 -13.69
N CYS A 235 -7.83 23.71 -14.56
CA CYS A 235 -7.18 25.00 -14.45
C CYS A 235 -8.29 26.03 -14.22
N ASP A 236 -9.00 25.92 -13.11
CA ASP A 236 -9.58 27.09 -12.47
C ASP A 236 -8.55 27.56 -11.43
N LEU A 237 -7.43 28.09 -11.93
CA LEU A 237 -6.69 29.07 -11.17
C LEU A 237 -7.53 30.35 -11.30
N GLU A 238 -8.28 30.68 -10.27
CA GLU A 238 -8.78 32.05 -10.13
C GLU A 238 -7.55 32.97 -10.20
N ASP A 239 -7.57 33.89 -11.18
CA ASP A 239 -6.53 34.89 -11.40
C ASP A 239 -6.19 35.61 -10.08
N GLY A 240 -5.01 35.34 -9.50
CA GLY A 240 -4.41 36.21 -8.49
C GLY A 240 -3.81 35.61 -7.21
N ALA A 241 -3.76 34.29 -7.01
CA ALA A 241 -3.11 33.72 -5.82
C ALA A 241 -1.64 33.33 -6.09
N GLU A 242 -0.71 34.00 -5.39
CA GLU A 242 0.72 33.64 -5.33
C GLU A 242 0.92 32.16 -4.94
N PRO A 243 1.90 31.45 -5.53
CA PRO A 243 2.12 30.04 -5.27
C PRO A 243 2.68 29.84 -3.86
N SER A 244 1.82 29.43 -2.91
CA SER A 244 2.30 29.00 -1.60
C SER A 244 3.04 27.65 -1.70
N ALA A 245 4.14 27.53 -0.97
CA ALA A 245 5.07 26.40 -0.95
C ALA A 245 4.51 25.08 -0.35
N ALA A 246 3.19 24.86 -0.43
CA ALA A 246 2.52 23.67 0.10
C ALA A 246 2.20 22.60 -0.96
N ALA A 247 2.65 22.77 -2.22
CA ALA A 247 2.33 21.89 -3.34
C ALA A 247 3.11 20.55 -3.38
N HIS A 248 3.52 20.03 -2.23
CA HIS A 248 4.30 18.78 -2.12
C HIS A 248 3.48 17.53 -1.76
N VAL A 249 2.15 17.57 -1.87
CA VAL A 249 1.32 16.35 -1.73
C VAL A 249 1.22 15.66 -3.09
N ALA A 250 2.24 14.88 -3.45
CA ALA A 250 2.33 14.17 -4.72
C ALA A 250 1.75 12.76 -4.59
N GLY A 251 0.49 12.60 -4.99
CA GLY A 251 -0.19 11.31 -5.05
C GLY A 251 -1.40 11.32 -5.99
N LEU A 252 -1.32 10.71 -7.18
CA LEU A 252 -2.38 10.63 -8.22
C LEU A 252 -2.99 11.95 -8.73
N ASN A 253 -2.87 13.06 -8.00
CA ASN A 253 -3.35 14.39 -8.39
C ASN A 253 -2.53 14.99 -9.54
N CYS A 254 -1.27 14.54 -9.75
CA CYS A 254 -0.37 15.13 -10.75
C CYS A 254 -0.70 14.79 -12.21
N ALA A 255 -1.70 13.95 -12.48
CA ALA A 255 -2.17 13.68 -13.85
C ALA A 255 -3.60 14.19 -14.11
N GLY A 256 -4.28 14.75 -13.10
CA GLY A 256 -5.64 15.26 -13.21
C GLY A 256 -6.73 14.18 -13.37
N PHE A 257 -6.38 12.89 -13.42
CA PHE A 257 -7.36 11.82 -13.59
C PHE A 257 -8.27 11.65 -12.37
N GLY A 258 -9.55 11.39 -12.63
CA GLY A 258 -10.46 10.84 -11.63
C GLY A 258 -10.05 9.43 -11.19
N SER A 259 -10.55 8.97 -10.05
CA SER A 259 -10.25 7.63 -9.53
C SER A 259 -11.39 7.10 -8.67
N SER A 260 -11.48 5.78 -8.57
CA SER A 260 -12.46 5.07 -7.75
C SER A 260 -11.78 4.01 -6.90
N VAL A 261 -12.22 3.87 -5.66
CA VAL A 261 -11.82 2.78 -4.77
C VAL A 261 -12.04 1.40 -5.40
N CYS A 262 -13.09 1.22 -6.21
CA CYS A 262 -13.40 -0.05 -6.86
C CYS A 262 -12.25 -0.55 -7.76
N VAL A 263 -11.51 0.36 -8.40
CA VAL A 263 -10.37 0.01 -9.26
C VAL A 263 -9.08 0.04 -8.46
N THR A 264 -8.80 1.14 -7.77
CA THR A 264 -7.53 1.36 -7.06
C THR A 264 -7.28 0.32 -5.95
N ALA A 265 -8.32 -0.08 -5.21
CA ALA A 265 -8.22 -1.18 -4.24
C ALA A 265 -8.01 -2.53 -4.92
N SER A 266 -8.68 -2.78 -6.04
CA SER A 266 -8.54 -4.03 -6.80
C SER A 266 -7.13 -4.20 -7.38
N PHE A 267 -6.46 -3.11 -7.80
CA PHE A 267 -5.03 -3.12 -8.12
C PHE A 267 -4.19 -3.53 -6.91
N GLY A 268 -4.50 -2.99 -5.72
CA GLY A 268 -3.82 -3.35 -4.47
C GLY A 268 -4.02 -4.84 -4.11
N PHE A 269 -5.24 -5.35 -4.25
CA PHE A 269 -5.53 -6.77 -4.00
C PHE A 269 -4.84 -7.68 -5.01
N ALA A 270 -4.77 -7.31 -6.29
CA ALA A 270 -4.03 -8.06 -7.30
C ALA A 270 -2.54 -8.13 -6.97
N ALA A 271 -1.93 -7.01 -6.55
CA ALA A 271 -0.53 -6.95 -6.13
C ALA A 271 -0.26 -7.80 -4.87
N ALA A 272 -1.10 -7.67 -3.83
CA ALA A 272 -0.97 -8.46 -2.61
C ALA A 272 -1.14 -9.96 -2.88
N ALA A 273 -2.14 -10.35 -3.68
CA ALA A 273 -2.34 -11.74 -4.06
C ALA A 273 -1.14 -12.32 -4.84
N HIS A 274 -0.51 -11.52 -5.70
CA HIS A 274 0.71 -11.93 -6.41
C HIS A 274 1.88 -12.18 -5.45
N ALA A 275 2.12 -11.25 -4.52
CA ALA A 275 3.16 -11.40 -3.50
C ALA A 275 2.93 -12.63 -2.61
N LEU A 276 1.70 -12.81 -2.09
CA LEU A 276 1.33 -13.97 -1.28
C LEU A 276 1.53 -15.29 -2.03
N ARG A 277 1.17 -15.35 -3.31
CA ARG A 277 1.42 -16.55 -4.14
C ARG A 277 2.91 -16.84 -4.32
N ALA A 278 3.74 -15.80 -4.47
CA ALA A 278 5.19 -15.97 -4.58
C ALA A 278 5.80 -16.50 -3.28
N ILE A 279 5.41 -15.94 -2.13
CA ILE A 279 5.85 -16.39 -0.80
C ILE A 279 5.39 -17.84 -0.54
N ALA A 280 4.13 -18.16 -0.86
CA ALA A 280 3.60 -19.51 -0.72
C ALA A 280 4.36 -20.53 -1.59
N ALA A 281 4.75 -20.15 -2.81
CA ALA A 281 5.52 -21.02 -3.70
C ALA A 281 6.93 -21.32 -3.18
N GLN A 282 7.59 -20.34 -2.53
CA GLN A 282 8.89 -20.54 -1.89
C GLN A 282 8.82 -21.49 -0.69
N ALA A 283 7.69 -21.54 0.00
CA ALA A 283 7.47 -22.45 1.14
C ALA A 283 7.12 -23.89 0.73
N ALA A 284 6.74 -24.11 -0.53
CA ALA A 284 6.36 -25.42 -1.07
C ALA A 284 7.52 -26.16 -1.75
N GLY A 285 8.64 -25.47 -2.04
CA GLY A 285 9.85 -26.04 -2.62
C GLY A 285 10.90 -26.34 -1.56
#